data_AF-A0A498FZT7-F1
#
_entry.id   AF-A0A498FZT7-F1
#
_cell.length_a   1.000
_cell.length_b   1.000
_cell.length_c   1.000
_cell.angle_alpha   90.00
_cell.angle_beta   90.00
_cell.angle_gamma   90.00
#
_symmetry.space_group_name_H-M   'P 1'
#
loop_
_entity.id
_entity.type
_entity.pdbx_description
1 polymer ?
#
loop_
_entity_poly.entity_id
_entity_poly.type
_entity_poly.pdbx_seq_one_letter_code
_entity_poly.pdbx_strand_id
1 'polypeptide(L)'
;FETMMAFGSNCAVDDIVEVMKSNDLCDRLGMDTISCGDTIAAYLMAEDEFGNVDLIHELVEQIGYREGIGDLLAEGTHRAHEELGVHDWTVKGMDFPAHDGRHLHGQGLSFATANRGADHMYAVFYSQEYPLVGKDDAYPPEGFEGKPKRLIEKENQMALNDSGIVCKFSRDFMTPERYEMLFGADFEDLLAVGDRIVTLERHFNNQRGFDRGDDTLP
;
A
#
# COMPACT_ATOMS: atom_id res chain seq x y z
N PHE A 1 3.96 -11.05 2.60
CA PHE A 1 2.54 -10.92 2.98
C PHE A 1 1.78 -10.33 1.81
N GLU A 2 2.13 -9.11 1.39
CA GLU A 2 1.56 -8.43 0.22
C GLU A 2 1.54 -9.28 -1.06
N THR A 3 2.69 -9.78 -1.50
CA THR A 3 2.80 -10.66 -2.69
C THR A 3 1.92 -11.90 -2.60
N MET A 4 1.75 -12.47 -1.41
CA MET A 4 0.88 -13.64 -1.21
C MET A 4 -0.59 -13.30 -1.38
N MET A 5 -0.99 -12.07 -1.04
CA MET A 5 -2.35 -11.61 -1.31
C MET A 5 -2.51 -11.36 -2.81
N ALA A 6 -1.64 -10.54 -3.39
CA ALA A 6 -1.76 -10.07 -4.77
C ALA A 6 -1.79 -11.22 -5.80
N PHE A 7 -0.89 -12.20 -5.68
CA PHE A 7 -0.85 -13.36 -6.57
C PHE A 7 -1.57 -14.61 -6.04
N GLY A 8 -1.95 -14.62 -4.76
CA GLY A 8 -2.64 -15.74 -4.14
C GLY A 8 -4.13 -15.49 -4.08
N SER A 9 -4.62 -15.03 -2.93
CA SER A 9 -6.05 -14.85 -2.68
C SER A 9 -6.73 -13.89 -3.66
N ASN A 10 -6.05 -12.84 -4.14
CA ASN A 10 -6.63 -11.89 -5.09
C ASN A 10 -6.82 -12.50 -6.48
N CYS A 11 -5.98 -13.49 -6.83
CA CYS A 11 -6.06 -14.24 -8.10
C CYS A 11 -6.76 -15.61 -7.96
N ALA A 12 -7.33 -15.92 -6.79
CA ALA A 12 -7.89 -17.23 -6.44
C ALA A 12 -6.90 -18.42 -6.57
N VAL A 13 -5.62 -18.18 -6.26
CA VAL A 13 -4.56 -19.20 -6.22
C VAL A 13 -4.25 -19.57 -4.78
N ASP A 14 -4.30 -20.88 -4.46
CA ASP A 14 -4.04 -21.41 -3.12
C ASP A 14 -2.71 -22.18 -2.99
N ASP A 15 -2.00 -22.42 -4.09
CA ASP A 15 -0.66 -23.02 -4.09
C ASP A 15 0.44 -21.95 -3.89
N ILE A 16 1.09 -22.01 -2.73
CA ILE A 16 2.18 -21.09 -2.38
C ILE A 16 3.40 -21.20 -3.32
N VAL A 17 3.65 -22.36 -3.92
CA VAL A 17 4.76 -22.54 -4.86
C VAL A 17 4.49 -21.73 -6.13
N GLU A 18 3.25 -21.71 -6.60
CA GLU A 18 2.86 -20.94 -7.78
C GLU A 18 2.92 -19.42 -7.52
N VAL A 19 2.50 -18.98 -6.34
CA VAL A 19 2.69 -17.59 -5.87
C VAL A 19 4.18 -17.21 -5.81
N MET A 20 5.05 -18.11 -5.31
CA MET A 20 6.49 -17.87 -5.23
C MET A 20 7.15 -17.74 -6.61
N LYS A 21 6.64 -18.45 -7.64
CA LYS A 21 7.11 -18.26 -9.02
C LYS A 21 6.74 -16.88 -9.55
N SER A 22 5.52 -16.42 -9.33
CA SER A 22 5.11 -15.04 -9.69
C SER A 22 5.99 -13.98 -9.01
N ASN A 23 6.36 -14.21 -7.74
CA ASN A 23 7.31 -13.35 -7.03
C ASN A 23 8.69 -13.34 -7.71
N ASP A 24 9.28 -14.51 -7.99
CA ASP A 24 10.61 -14.60 -8.64
C ASP A 24 10.60 -13.93 -10.01
N LEU A 25 9.50 -14.03 -10.77
CA LEU A 25 9.34 -13.33 -12.04
C LEU A 25 9.31 -11.80 -11.85
N CYS A 26 8.50 -11.29 -10.92
CA CYS A 26 8.45 -9.86 -10.62
C CYS A 26 9.82 -9.33 -10.15
N ASP A 27 10.52 -10.06 -9.29
CA ASP A 27 11.85 -9.69 -8.79
C ASP A 27 12.88 -9.62 -9.93
N ARG A 28 12.86 -10.58 -10.87
CA ARG A 28 13.77 -10.60 -12.03
C ARG A 28 13.48 -9.48 -13.02
N LEU A 29 12.21 -9.16 -13.21
CA LEU A 29 11.75 -8.14 -14.16
C LEU A 29 11.71 -6.74 -13.56
N GLY A 30 11.89 -6.60 -12.24
CA GLY A 30 11.90 -5.33 -11.53
C GLY A 30 10.52 -4.70 -11.40
N MET A 31 9.49 -5.52 -11.15
CA MET A 31 8.09 -5.09 -11.05
C MET A 31 7.59 -5.12 -9.60
N ASP A 32 6.70 -4.19 -9.26
CA ASP A 32 6.01 -4.21 -7.98
C ASP A 32 4.99 -5.36 -7.94
N THR A 33 5.15 -6.26 -6.98
CA THR A 33 4.28 -7.43 -6.83
C THR A 33 2.83 -7.08 -6.50
N ILE A 34 2.57 -5.95 -5.82
CA ILE A 34 1.20 -5.54 -5.47
C ILE A 34 0.48 -5.10 -6.74
N SER A 35 0.97 -4.02 -7.38
CA SER A 35 0.32 -3.45 -8.55
C SER A 35 0.26 -4.45 -9.73
N CYS A 36 1.31 -5.27 -9.91
CA CYS A 36 1.32 -6.31 -10.95
C CYS A 36 0.26 -7.39 -10.68
N GLY A 37 0.20 -7.92 -9.45
CA GLY A 37 -0.77 -8.95 -9.08
C GLY A 37 -2.21 -8.44 -9.13
N ASP A 38 -2.46 -7.22 -8.66
CA ASP A 38 -3.80 -6.61 -8.66
C ASP A 38 -4.28 -6.28 -10.07
N THR A 39 -3.38 -5.79 -10.94
CA THR A 39 -3.71 -5.56 -12.36
C THR A 39 -3.99 -6.88 -13.09
N ILE A 40 -3.24 -7.95 -12.79
CA ILE A 40 -3.53 -9.28 -13.31
C ILE A 40 -4.88 -9.80 -12.79
N ALA A 41 -5.18 -9.63 -11.49
CA ALA A 41 -6.46 -10.03 -10.93
C ALA A 41 -7.65 -9.31 -11.60
N ALA A 42 -7.48 -8.03 -11.95
CA ALA A 42 -8.45 -7.27 -12.74
C ALA A 42 -8.67 -7.87 -14.14
N TYR A 43 -7.60 -8.30 -14.81
CA TYR A 43 -7.69 -8.99 -16.10
C TYR A 43 -8.36 -10.37 -15.97
N LEU A 44 -7.99 -11.18 -14.98
CA LEU A 44 -8.62 -12.48 -14.71
C LEU A 44 -10.11 -12.34 -14.44
N MET A 45 -10.53 -11.26 -13.77
CA MET A 45 -11.94 -10.95 -13.55
C MET A 45 -12.68 -10.68 -14.86
N ALA A 46 -12.08 -9.89 -15.75
CA ALA A 46 -12.69 -9.53 -17.04
C ALA A 46 -12.87 -10.75 -17.95
N GLU A 47 -11.92 -11.68 -17.92
CA GLU A 47 -11.89 -12.87 -18.78
C GLU A 47 -12.50 -14.13 -18.13
N ASP A 48 -12.96 -14.07 -16.87
CA ASP A 48 -13.47 -15.22 -16.09
C ASP A 48 -12.43 -16.35 -15.91
N GLU A 49 -11.17 -15.98 -15.63
CA GLU A 49 -9.99 -16.86 -15.60
C GLU A 49 -9.33 -16.97 -14.20
N PHE A 50 -10.06 -16.65 -13.14
CA PHE A 50 -9.53 -16.77 -11.77
C PHE A 50 -8.99 -18.17 -11.46
N GLY A 51 -7.81 -18.23 -10.85
CA GLY A 51 -7.08 -19.48 -10.55
C GLY A 51 -6.23 -20.02 -11.71
N ASN A 52 -6.24 -19.39 -12.89
CA ASN A 52 -5.41 -19.81 -14.03
C ASN A 52 -3.94 -19.38 -13.85
N VAL A 53 -3.17 -20.24 -13.19
CA VAL A 53 -1.75 -19.99 -12.87
C VAL A 53 -0.86 -19.82 -14.11
N ASP A 54 -1.07 -20.64 -15.13
CA ASP A 54 -0.26 -20.58 -16.36
C ASP A 54 -0.44 -19.21 -17.04
N LEU A 55 -1.68 -18.73 -17.12
CA LEU A 55 -2.00 -17.39 -17.62
C LEU A 55 -1.37 -16.30 -16.75
N ILE A 56 -1.44 -16.42 -15.41
CA ILE A 56 -0.82 -15.44 -14.51
C ILE A 56 0.68 -15.30 -14.81
N HIS A 57 1.42 -16.41 -14.92
CA HIS A 57 2.86 -16.34 -15.20
C HIS A 57 3.17 -15.77 -16.58
N GLU A 58 2.38 -16.13 -17.59
CA GLU A 58 2.49 -15.54 -18.92
C GLU A 58 2.25 -14.02 -18.89
N LEU A 59 1.21 -13.55 -18.19
CA LEU A 59 0.89 -12.14 -18.08
C LEU A 59 1.98 -11.35 -17.36
N VAL A 60 2.63 -11.90 -16.33
CA VAL A 60 3.77 -11.25 -15.67
C VAL A 60 4.90 -10.99 -16.67
N GLU A 61 5.25 -11.97 -17.51
CA GLU A 61 6.27 -11.78 -18.54
C GLU A 61 5.82 -10.78 -19.61
N GLN A 62 4.58 -10.91 -20.11
CA GLN A 62 4.01 -9.99 -21.10
C GLN A 62 3.98 -8.54 -20.60
N ILE A 63 3.66 -8.30 -19.32
CA ILE A 63 3.73 -6.97 -18.70
C ILE A 63 5.18 -6.48 -18.67
N GLY A 64 6.11 -7.30 -18.19
CA GLY A 64 7.52 -6.93 -18.07
C GLY A 64 8.16 -6.57 -19.42
N TYR A 65 7.72 -7.20 -20.51
CA TYR A 65 8.21 -6.93 -21.86
C TYR A 65 7.29 -6.03 -22.70
N ARG A 66 6.12 -5.64 -22.16
CA ARG A 66 5.06 -4.91 -22.88
C ARG A 66 4.66 -5.58 -24.20
N GLU A 67 4.35 -6.87 -24.13
CA GLU A 67 3.98 -7.69 -25.28
C GLU A 67 2.48 -8.03 -25.25
N GLY A 68 1.79 -7.88 -26.39
CA GLY A 68 0.38 -8.23 -26.51
C GLY A 68 -0.50 -7.45 -25.54
N ILE A 69 -1.33 -8.15 -24.76
CA ILE A 69 -2.18 -7.54 -23.74
C ILE A 69 -1.36 -6.95 -22.57
N GLY A 70 -0.12 -7.42 -22.39
CA GLY A 70 0.80 -6.90 -21.38
C GLY A 70 1.14 -5.42 -21.55
N ASP A 71 1.06 -4.84 -22.75
CA ASP A 71 1.29 -3.39 -22.93
C ASP A 71 0.19 -2.55 -22.25
N LEU A 72 -1.07 -2.99 -22.34
CA LEU A 72 -2.19 -2.35 -21.63
C LEU A 72 -2.05 -2.56 -20.12
N LEU A 73 -1.81 -3.80 -19.68
CA LEU A 73 -1.69 -4.13 -18.26
C LEU A 73 -0.48 -3.45 -17.60
N ALA A 74 0.59 -3.15 -18.35
CA ALA A 74 1.73 -2.39 -17.85
C ALA A 74 1.41 -0.93 -17.47
N GLU A 75 0.23 -0.41 -17.82
CA GLU A 75 -0.24 0.91 -17.41
C GLU A 75 -0.90 0.94 -16.02
N GLY A 76 -1.18 -0.24 -15.44
CA GLY A 76 -1.80 -0.46 -14.13
C GLY A 76 -3.33 -0.38 -14.13
N THR A 77 -3.97 -0.94 -13.09
CA THR A 77 -5.45 -1.03 -12.96
C THR A 77 -6.15 0.29 -13.23
N HIS A 78 -5.67 1.40 -12.65
CA HIS A 78 -6.29 2.72 -12.81
C HIS A 78 -6.46 3.13 -14.26
N ARG A 79 -5.50 2.81 -15.13
CA ARG A 79 -5.55 3.17 -16.55
C ARG A 79 -6.18 2.09 -17.43
N ALA A 80 -6.07 0.83 -17.02
CA ALA A 80 -6.59 -0.30 -17.78
C ALA A 80 -8.08 -0.59 -17.51
N HIS A 81 -8.64 -0.15 -16.38
CA HIS A 81 -9.96 -0.62 -15.93
C HIS A 81 -11.10 -0.39 -16.93
N GLU A 82 -11.11 0.74 -17.65
CA GLU A 82 -12.15 1.04 -18.65
C GLU A 82 -12.10 0.05 -19.84
N GLU A 83 -10.89 -0.27 -20.32
CA GLU A 83 -10.68 -1.22 -21.42
C GLU A 83 -10.98 -2.66 -20.99
N LEU A 84 -10.67 -3.00 -19.74
CA LEU A 84 -10.99 -4.30 -19.14
C LEU A 84 -12.48 -4.43 -18.76
N GLY A 85 -13.23 -3.32 -18.71
CA GLY A 85 -14.63 -3.33 -18.29
C GLY A 85 -14.84 -3.65 -16.80
N VAL A 86 -13.85 -3.32 -15.96
CA VAL A 86 -13.88 -3.54 -14.49
C VAL A 86 -13.90 -2.23 -13.72
N HIS A 87 -14.21 -2.29 -12.43
CA HIS A 87 -14.15 -1.10 -11.56
C HIS A 87 -12.69 -0.70 -11.28
N ASP A 88 -12.43 0.59 -11.17
CA ASP A 88 -11.13 1.11 -10.71
C ASP A 88 -10.97 0.88 -9.19
N TRP A 89 -10.19 -0.14 -8.82
CA TRP A 89 -9.88 -0.45 -7.43
C TRP A 89 -8.58 0.22 -6.98
N THR A 90 -8.46 1.53 -7.16
CA THR A 90 -7.27 2.29 -6.75
C THR A 90 -7.63 3.53 -5.92
N VAL A 91 -6.64 4.07 -5.20
CA VAL A 91 -6.73 5.41 -4.60
C VAL A 91 -5.59 6.23 -5.15
N LYS A 92 -5.92 7.37 -5.78
CA LYS A 92 -4.96 8.23 -6.51
C LYS A 92 -4.12 7.44 -7.53
N GLY A 93 -4.72 6.41 -8.14
CA GLY A 93 -4.10 5.55 -9.14
C GLY A 93 -3.16 4.47 -8.60
N MET A 94 -3.12 4.24 -7.27
CA MET A 94 -2.34 3.17 -6.64
C MET A 94 -3.24 2.03 -6.18
N ASP A 95 -2.87 0.80 -6.54
CA ASP A 95 -3.54 -0.45 -6.15
C ASP A 95 -3.47 -0.73 -4.64
N PHE A 96 -4.38 -1.57 -4.14
CA PHE A 96 -4.53 -1.82 -2.70
C PHE A 96 -3.63 -2.94 -2.18
N PRO A 97 -2.94 -2.72 -1.05
CA PRO A 97 -2.25 -3.78 -0.34
C PRO A 97 -3.24 -4.70 0.40
N ALA A 98 -2.70 -5.72 1.04
CA ALA A 98 -3.38 -6.85 1.68
C ALA A 98 -4.13 -6.50 2.99
N HIS A 99 -4.82 -5.36 3.04
CA HIS A 99 -5.58 -4.90 4.18
C HIS A 99 -6.94 -4.35 3.76
N ASP A 100 -8.00 -4.88 4.37
CA ASP A 100 -9.38 -4.50 4.03
C ASP A 100 -9.85 -3.29 4.85
N GLY A 101 -9.90 -2.12 4.20
CA GLY A 101 -10.37 -0.86 4.79
C GLY A 101 -11.84 -0.87 5.22
N ARG A 102 -12.66 -1.84 4.78
CA ARG A 102 -14.06 -2.00 5.23
C ARG A 102 -14.15 -2.48 6.67
N HIS A 103 -13.13 -3.19 7.17
CA HIS A 103 -13.05 -3.63 8.57
C HIS A 103 -12.04 -2.84 9.37
N LEU A 104 -10.90 -2.46 8.76
CA LEU A 104 -9.86 -1.65 9.38
C LEU A 104 -10.08 -0.17 9.04
N HIS A 105 -10.99 0.48 9.76
CA HIS A 105 -11.45 1.83 9.40
C HIS A 105 -10.32 2.88 9.43
N GLY A 106 -9.36 2.75 10.35
CA GLY A 106 -8.20 3.63 10.42
C GLY A 106 -7.23 3.40 9.26
N GLN A 107 -6.99 2.15 8.88
CA GLN A 107 -6.25 1.82 7.66
C GLN A 107 -6.98 2.29 6.39
N GLY A 108 -8.30 2.18 6.34
CA GLY A 108 -9.14 2.73 5.27
C GLY A 108 -8.99 4.25 5.15
N LEU A 109 -9.05 4.97 6.28
CA LEU A 109 -8.78 6.40 6.31
C LEU A 109 -7.35 6.72 5.83
N SER A 110 -6.37 5.93 6.27
CA SER A 110 -4.98 6.08 5.83
C SER A 110 -4.83 5.91 4.32
N PHE A 111 -5.52 4.96 3.69
CA PHE A 111 -5.50 4.81 2.24
C PHE A 111 -6.07 6.04 1.54
N ALA A 112 -7.22 6.53 2.01
CA ALA A 112 -7.87 7.71 1.44
C ALA A 112 -6.96 8.94 1.51
N THR A 113 -6.33 9.21 2.65
CA THR A 113 -5.60 10.47 2.89
C THR A 113 -4.13 10.44 2.52
N ALA A 114 -3.52 9.26 2.37
CA ALA A 114 -2.10 9.14 2.06
C ALA A 114 -1.74 9.91 0.78
N ASN A 115 -0.59 10.62 0.83
CA ASN A 115 -0.14 11.47 -0.26
C ASN A 115 0.24 10.68 -1.53
N ARG A 116 0.56 9.39 -1.41
CA ARG A 116 0.99 8.56 -2.54
C ARG A 116 -0.06 7.60 -3.10
N GLY A 117 -1.26 7.56 -2.51
CA GLY A 117 -2.31 6.59 -2.85
C GLY A 117 -2.46 5.50 -1.79
N ALA A 118 -3.11 4.37 -2.14
CA ALA A 118 -3.47 3.29 -1.23
C ALA A 118 -2.26 2.53 -0.65
N ASP A 119 -1.41 3.16 0.15
CA ASP A 119 -0.20 2.55 0.67
C ASP A 119 -0.25 2.33 2.19
N HIS A 120 -0.24 1.06 2.59
CA HIS A 120 -0.29 0.64 3.99
C HIS A 120 0.93 1.07 4.81
N MET A 121 2.08 1.25 4.17
CA MET A 121 3.32 1.70 4.79
C MET A 121 3.39 3.21 4.99
N TYR A 122 2.44 4.00 4.43
CA TYR A 122 2.42 5.44 4.64
C TYR A 122 2.22 5.81 6.12
N ALA A 123 1.36 5.06 6.82
CA ALA A 123 1.16 5.19 8.27
C ALA A 123 1.40 3.89 9.06
N VAL A 124 1.34 2.72 8.40
CA VAL A 124 1.35 1.41 9.08
C VAL A 124 0.20 1.33 10.11
N PHE A 125 -0.95 1.95 9.79
CA PHE A 125 -2.04 2.12 10.75
C PHE A 125 -2.69 0.79 11.14
N TYR A 126 -2.75 -0.17 10.20
CA TYR A 126 -3.20 -1.54 10.44
C TYR A 126 -2.55 -2.19 11.69
N SER A 127 -1.32 -1.80 12.05
CA SER A 127 -0.65 -2.30 13.26
C SER A 127 -1.37 -1.93 14.56
N GLN A 128 -2.09 -0.80 14.59
CA GLN A 128 -2.88 -0.36 15.73
C GLN A 128 -4.21 -1.11 15.83
N GLU A 129 -4.71 -1.64 14.71
CA GLU A 129 -6.02 -2.30 14.61
C GLU A 129 -5.92 -3.83 14.66
N TYR A 130 -4.73 -4.37 14.36
CA TYR A 130 -4.36 -5.76 14.61
C TYR A 130 -3.75 -5.95 16.01
N PRO A 131 -3.66 -7.19 16.51
CA PRO A 131 -3.00 -7.51 17.77
C PRO A 131 -1.46 -7.49 17.62
N LEU A 132 -0.91 -6.39 17.10
CA LEU A 132 0.52 -6.20 16.81
C LEU A 132 1.19 -5.15 17.71
N VAL A 133 0.42 -4.50 18.58
CA VAL A 133 0.89 -3.52 19.56
C VAL A 133 0.36 -3.82 20.97
N GLY A 134 0.92 -3.14 21.97
CA GLY A 134 0.43 -3.23 23.35
C GLY A 134 -1.02 -2.76 23.47
N LYS A 135 -1.74 -3.26 24.48
CA LYS A 135 -3.17 -2.96 24.69
C LYS A 135 -3.46 -1.46 24.82
N ASP A 136 -2.51 -0.69 25.35
CA ASP A 136 -2.66 0.75 25.56
C ASP A 136 -2.53 1.56 24.25
N ASP A 137 -1.91 0.97 23.22
CA ASP A 137 -1.77 1.55 21.87
C ASP A 137 -2.79 0.98 20.87
N ALA A 138 -3.52 -0.07 21.23
CA ALA A 138 -4.44 -0.76 20.34
C ALA A 138 -5.74 0.03 20.17
N TYR A 139 -6.25 0.05 18.94
CA TYR A 139 -7.55 0.59 18.58
C TYR A 139 -8.48 -0.55 18.11
N PRO A 140 -9.80 -0.46 18.35
CA PRO A 140 -10.74 -1.39 17.74
C PRO A 140 -10.63 -1.30 16.21
N PRO A 141 -10.75 -2.40 15.45
CA PRO A 141 -10.72 -2.38 13.98
C PRO A 141 -11.72 -1.41 13.37
N GLU A 142 -12.93 -1.37 13.91
CA GLU A 142 -14.03 -0.55 13.43
C GLU A 142 -14.15 0.76 14.21
N GLY A 143 -14.80 1.76 13.59
CA GLY A 143 -15.01 3.09 14.14
C GLY A 143 -13.81 4.04 13.94
N PHE A 144 -14.00 5.31 14.25
CA PHE A 144 -13.00 6.38 14.03
C PHE A 144 -12.59 7.13 15.31
N GLU A 145 -13.08 6.71 16.47
CA GLU A 145 -12.78 7.40 17.72
C GLU A 145 -11.28 7.40 18.01
N GLY A 146 -10.68 8.59 18.11
CA GLY A 146 -9.24 8.80 18.34
C GLY A 146 -8.31 8.46 17.16
N LYS A 147 -8.78 7.71 16.15
CA LYS A 147 -7.95 7.25 15.02
C LYS A 147 -7.38 8.37 14.15
N PRO A 148 -8.11 9.44 13.78
CA PRO A 148 -7.54 10.51 12.95
C PRO A 148 -6.32 11.19 13.58
N LYS A 149 -6.36 11.44 14.90
CA LYS A 149 -5.21 12.01 15.61
C LYS A 149 -4.02 11.06 15.59
N ARG A 150 -4.28 9.78 15.89
CA ARG A 150 -3.24 8.74 15.85
C ARG A 150 -2.67 8.56 14.45
N LEU A 151 -3.48 8.70 13.41
CA LEU A 151 -3.05 8.58 12.02
C LEU A 151 -2.01 9.64 11.68
N ILE A 152 -2.26 10.90 12.04
CA ILE A 152 -1.30 12.00 11.87
C ILE A 152 0.02 11.70 12.59
N GLU A 153 -0.04 11.25 13.85
CA GLU A 153 1.17 10.86 14.60
C GLU A 153 1.96 9.75 13.88
N LYS A 154 1.25 8.77 13.32
CA LYS A 154 1.84 7.65 12.59
C LYS A 154 2.45 8.09 11.25
N GLU A 155 1.78 8.92 10.47
CA GLU A 155 2.31 9.49 9.22
C GLU A 155 3.59 10.28 9.49
N ASN A 156 3.60 11.14 10.51
CA ASN A 156 4.77 11.92 10.91
C ASN A 156 5.94 11.01 11.32
N GLN A 157 5.65 9.96 12.10
CA GLN A 157 6.67 8.97 12.48
C GLN A 157 7.20 8.17 11.28
N MET A 158 6.34 7.82 10.32
CA MET A 158 6.77 7.09 9.12
C MET A 158 7.62 7.96 8.19
N ALA A 159 7.28 9.25 8.03
CA ALA A 159 8.09 10.20 7.28
C ALA A 159 9.47 10.41 7.91
N LEU A 160 9.55 10.45 9.26
CA LEU A 160 10.82 10.42 9.99
C LEU A 160 11.61 9.14 9.68
N ASN A 161 10.95 7.97 9.74
CA ASN A 161 11.59 6.69 9.45
C ASN A 161 12.13 6.63 8.02
N ASP A 162 11.37 7.08 7.03
CA ASP A 162 11.78 7.08 5.63
C ASP A 162 12.97 8.03 5.41
N SER A 163 12.95 9.22 6.04
CA SER A 163 14.06 10.17 5.97
C SER A 163 15.33 9.69 6.68
N GLY A 164 15.17 9.00 7.80
CA GLY A 164 16.25 8.43 8.60
C GLY A 164 16.73 7.06 8.15
N ILE A 165 16.10 6.47 7.12
CA ILE A 165 16.34 5.09 6.65
C ILE A 165 16.20 4.08 7.81
N VAL A 166 15.19 4.29 8.65
CA VAL A 166 14.84 3.41 9.77
C VAL A 166 13.75 2.45 9.31
N CYS A 167 14.04 1.15 9.37
CA CYS A 167 13.06 0.14 8.97
C CYS A 167 11.79 0.24 9.82
N LYS A 168 10.62 0.36 9.18
CA LYS A 168 9.31 0.46 9.86
C LYS A 168 8.94 -0.80 10.69
N PHE A 169 9.57 -1.94 10.41
CA PHE A 169 9.45 -3.15 11.24
C PHE A 169 10.32 -3.14 12.49
N SER A 170 11.22 -2.17 12.65
CA SER A 170 11.97 -1.98 13.90
C SER A 170 11.15 -1.32 15.01
N ARG A 171 9.83 -1.17 14.86
CA ARG A 171 8.92 -0.51 15.81
C ARG A 171 9.04 -1.03 17.24
N ASP A 172 9.30 -2.32 17.44
CA ASP A 172 9.46 -2.93 18.77
C ASP A 172 10.81 -2.59 19.42
N PHE A 173 11.73 -2.03 18.63
CA PHE A 173 13.08 -1.67 19.03
C PHE A 173 13.31 -0.16 19.03
N MET A 174 12.55 0.63 18.28
CA MET A 174 12.76 2.07 18.14
C MET A 174 11.87 2.84 19.11
N THR A 175 12.41 3.10 20.31
CA THR A 175 11.81 3.97 21.31
C THR A 175 12.17 5.44 21.06
N PRO A 176 11.43 6.43 21.60
CA PRO A 176 11.80 7.84 21.53
C PRO A 176 13.27 8.10 21.88
N GLU A 177 13.78 7.51 22.95
CA GLU A 177 15.17 7.70 23.40
C GLU A 177 16.19 7.16 22.39
N ARG A 178 15.83 6.13 21.63
CA ARG A 178 16.70 5.60 20.56
C ARG A 178 16.69 6.47 19.32
N TYR A 179 15.55 7.08 18.98
CA TYR A 179 15.51 8.12 17.94
C TYR A 179 16.37 9.31 18.34
N GLU A 180 16.23 9.78 19.58
CA GLU A 180 17.01 10.90 20.12
C GLU A 180 18.50 10.60 20.13
N MET A 181 18.89 9.39 20.56
CA MET A 181 20.29 8.94 20.52
C MET A 181 20.84 8.87 19.09
N LEU A 182 20.05 8.37 18.14
CA LEU A 182 20.48 8.18 16.76
C LEU A 182 20.64 9.52 16.01
N PHE A 183 19.71 10.45 16.22
CA PHE A 183 19.64 11.70 15.46
C PHE A 183 20.13 12.93 16.23
N GLY A 184 20.37 12.81 17.54
CA GLY A 184 20.89 13.89 18.38
C GLY A 184 19.92 15.07 18.56
N ALA A 185 18.62 14.83 18.47
CA ALA A 185 17.56 15.82 18.63
C ALA A 185 16.36 15.20 19.37
N ASP A 186 15.60 16.02 20.09
CA ASP A 186 14.45 15.59 20.87
C ASP A 186 13.39 14.92 19.98
N PHE A 187 12.69 13.89 20.48
CA PHE A 187 11.78 13.10 19.65
C PHE A 187 10.62 13.94 19.10
N GLU A 188 10.15 14.93 19.86
CA GLU A 188 9.10 15.86 19.41
C GLU A 188 9.58 16.72 18.22
N ASP A 189 10.82 17.19 18.23
CA ASP A 189 11.41 17.94 17.12
C ASP A 189 11.55 17.05 15.86
N LEU A 190 11.91 15.78 16.05
CA LEU A 190 11.98 14.80 14.96
C LEU A 190 10.59 14.53 14.35
N LEU A 191 9.54 14.42 15.17
CA LEU A 191 8.17 14.29 14.68
C LEU A 191 7.70 15.56 13.95
N ALA A 192 8.12 16.74 14.38
CA ALA A 192 7.83 18.00 13.68
C ALA A 192 8.52 18.09 12.31
N VAL A 193 9.65 17.39 12.11
CA VAL A 193 10.23 17.21 10.77
C VAL A 193 9.34 16.33 9.90
N GLY A 194 8.83 15.21 10.45
CA GLY A 194 7.87 14.34 9.77
C GLY A 194 6.60 15.08 9.33
N ASP A 195 6.01 15.87 10.22
CA ASP A 195 4.84 16.72 9.94
C ASP A 195 5.07 17.67 8.76
N ARG A 196 6.26 18.29 8.73
CA ARG A 196 6.66 19.19 7.64
C ARG A 196 6.79 18.44 6.32
N ILE A 197 7.33 17.22 6.33
CA ILE A 197 7.49 16.40 5.12
C ILE A 197 6.11 16.02 4.56
N VAL A 198 5.21 15.48 5.39
CA VAL A 198 3.84 15.13 5.00
C VAL A 198 3.10 16.34 4.44
N THR A 199 3.27 17.52 5.07
CA THR A 199 2.69 18.78 4.60
C THR A 199 3.27 19.22 3.25
N LEU A 200 4.58 19.07 3.03
CA LEU A 200 5.24 19.42 1.78
C LEU A 200 4.85 18.48 0.63
N GLU A 201 4.75 17.18 0.90
CA GLU A 201 4.20 16.20 -0.04
C GLU A 201 2.77 16.56 -0.43
N ARG A 202 1.93 16.91 0.56
CA ARG A 202 0.55 17.33 0.28
C ARG A 202 0.52 18.61 -0.53
N HIS A 203 1.35 19.58 -0.21
CA HIS A 203 1.47 20.82 -0.97
C HIS A 203 1.88 20.56 -2.42
N PHE A 204 2.84 19.66 -2.63
CA PHE A 204 3.28 19.24 -3.96
C PHE A 204 2.16 18.59 -4.78
N ASN A 205 1.33 17.76 -4.16
CA ASN A 205 0.14 17.15 -4.77
C ASN A 205 -0.93 18.19 -5.09
N ASN A 206 -1.21 19.11 -4.17
CA ASN A 206 -2.18 20.18 -4.39
C ASN A 206 -1.79 21.08 -5.58
N GLN A 207 -0.49 21.32 -5.78
CA GLN A 207 0.01 22.03 -6.96
C GLN A 207 -0.20 21.27 -8.29
N ARG A 208 -0.50 19.97 -8.22
CA ARG A 208 -0.76 19.08 -9.37
C ARG A 208 -2.25 18.75 -9.54
N GLY A 209 -3.12 19.42 -8.79
CA GLY A 209 -4.56 19.31 -8.94
C GLY A 209 -5.22 18.30 -8.01
N PHE A 210 -4.47 17.64 -7.12
CA PHE A 210 -5.09 16.84 -6.06
C PHE A 210 -5.75 17.74 -5.02
N ASP A 211 -6.96 17.40 -4.59
CA ASP A 211 -7.65 18.08 -3.51
C ASP A 211 -8.40 17.09 -2.60
N ARG A 212 -9.36 17.58 -1.82
CA ARG A 212 -10.15 16.73 -0.90
C ARG A 212 -10.99 15.69 -1.64
N GLY A 213 -11.36 15.95 -2.89
CA GLY A 213 -12.13 15.04 -3.73
C GLY A 213 -11.38 13.74 -4.05
N ASP A 214 -10.05 13.79 -4.07
CA ASP A 214 -9.19 12.61 -4.30
C ASP A 214 -8.92 11.80 -3.02
N ASP A 215 -9.34 12.30 -1.85
CA ASP A 215 -9.23 11.60 -0.58
C ASP A 215 -10.49 10.75 -0.32
N THR A 216 -10.74 9.82 -1.24
CA THR A 216 -11.88 8.89 -1.21
C THR A 216 -11.42 7.45 -1.35
N LEU A 217 -12.33 6.51 -1.08
CA LEU A 217 -12.17 5.10 -1.37
C LEU A 217 -13.13 4.72 -2.51
N PRO A 218 -12.78 3.74 -3.35
CA PRO A 218 -13.71 3.14 -4.33
C PRO A 218 -14.89 2.40 -3.68
#